data_AF-A0A317SLJ8-F1
#
_entry.id   AF-A0A317SLJ8-F1
#
_cell.length_a   1.000
_cell.length_b   1.000
_cell.length_c   1.000
_cell.angle_alpha   90.00
_cell.angle_beta   90.00
_cell.angle_gamma   90.00
#
_symmetry.space_group_name_H-M   'P 1'
#
loop_
_entity.id
_entity.type
_entity.pdbx_description
1 polymer ?
#
loop_
_entity_poly.entity_id
_entity_poly.type
_entity_poly.pdbx_seq_one_letter_code
_entity_poly.pdbx_strand_id
1 'polypeptide(L)'
;MVFLLKNTKDPLTLESALPDVKKASHIFLPINDCRNPSIAEGGTHWSLLVVGVSDRVAFHYDSLSPANCGEAREVSKKLGVLLGFPLQFSDLEDTPQQDNGSDCGVHVCWAMKHLLVKRLLAVEREKEVQMSLRGKRVDATGYRKEMFKICEGLRKKASRRLGSPMWIIINVLLTLSTCGIYSTSPRTSKHDGKDSPPRIGDVQP
;
A
#
# COMPACT_ATOMS: atom_id res chain seq x y z
N MET A 1 -1.25 -0.56 -2.51
CA MET A 1 -1.75 -1.91 -2.23
C MET A 1 -3.27 -1.98 -2.30
N VAL A 2 -4.02 -1.39 -1.36
CA VAL A 2 -5.50 -1.49 -1.31
C VAL A 2 -6.17 -1.10 -2.62
N PHE A 3 -5.78 0.04 -3.20
CA PHE A 3 -6.30 0.50 -4.48
C PHE A 3 -6.12 -0.52 -5.62
N LEU A 4 -4.92 -1.11 -5.75
CA LEU A 4 -4.64 -2.13 -6.77
C LEU A 4 -5.45 -3.40 -6.50
N LEU A 5 -5.48 -3.84 -5.24
CA LEU A 5 -6.20 -5.04 -4.83
C LEU A 5 -7.71 -4.90 -5.06
N LYS A 6 -8.28 -3.73 -4.79
CA LYS A 6 -9.69 -3.43 -5.04
C LYS A 6 -10.02 -3.47 -6.54
N ASN A 7 -9.18 -2.89 -7.39
CA ASN A 7 -9.51 -2.72 -8.81
C ASN A 7 -9.08 -3.90 -9.70
N THR A 8 -8.26 -4.83 -9.21
CA THR A 8 -7.91 -6.03 -9.98
C THR A 8 -9.07 -7.02 -10.06
N LYS A 9 -9.19 -7.68 -11.21
CA LYS A 9 -10.11 -8.82 -11.38
C LYS A 9 -9.56 -10.09 -10.72
N ASP A 10 -8.27 -10.32 -10.88
CA ASP A 10 -7.57 -11.47 -10.29
C ASP A 10 -6.44 -10.97 -9.36
N PRO A 11 -6.58 -11.17 -8.03
CA PRO A 11 -5.56 -10.79 -7.06
C PRO A 11 -4.19 -11.40 -7.32
N LEU A 12 -4.10 -12.62 -7.88
CA LEU A 12 -2.83 -13.32 -8.09
C LEU A 12 -1.92 -12.58 -9.08
N THR A 13 -2.49 -11.83 -10.02
CA THR A 13 -1.73 -10.97 -10.95
C THR A 13 -0.90 -9.90 -10.24
N LEU A 14 -1.22 -9.59 -8.97
CA LEU A 14 -0.51 -8.59 -8.18
C LEU A 14 0.62 -9.19 -7.33
N GLU A 15 0.84 -10.51 -7.33
CA GLU A 15 1.82 -11.16 -6.45
C GLU A 15 3.25 -10.62 -6.66
N SER A 16 3.63 -10.32 -7.91
CA SER A 16 4.93 -9.72 -8.23
C SER A 16 5.02 -8.21 -7.96
N ALA A 17 3.88 -7.52 -7.87
CA ALA A 17 3.80 -6.07 -7.69
C ALA A 17 3.62 -5.64 -6.23
N LEU A 18 3.21 -6.57 -5.36
CA LEU A 18 2.99 -6.33 -3.93
C LEU A 18 4.13 -6.91 -3.09
N PRO A 19 4.42 -6.33 -1.91
CA PRO A 19 5.34 -6.96 -0.97
C PRO A 19 4.82 -8.34 -0.55
N ASP A 20 5.73 -9.23 -0.16
CA ASP A 20 5.36 -10.53 0.42
C ASP A 20 4.67 -10.31 1.78
N VAL A 21 3.34 -10.27 1.75
CA VAL A 21 2.50 -10.08 2.93
C VAL A 21 2.25 -11.38 3.70
N LYS A 22 2.65 -12.54 3.16
CA LYS A 22 2.40 -13.86 3.78
C LYS A 22 3.19 -14.03 5.09
N LYS A 23 4.28 -13.27 5.26
CA LYS A 23 5.13 -13.28 6.46
C LYS A 23 4.75 -12.21 7.49
N ALA A 24 3.81 -11.32 7.18
CA ALA A 24 3.38 -10.30 8.12
C ALA A 24 2.57 -10.95 9.26
N SER A 25 2.69 -10.45 10.48
CA SER A 25 1.76 -10.84 11.55
C SER A 25 0.40 -10.17 11.35
N HIS A 26 0.43 -8.88 11.01
CA HIS A 26 -0.75 -8.06 10.79
C HIS A 26 -0.59 -7.17 9.57
N ILE A 27 -1.69 -6.93 8.87
CA ILE A 27 -1.74 -6.07 7.69
C ILE A 27 -2.78 -4.98 7.94
N PHE A 28 -2.36 -3.72 7.85
CA PHE A 28 -3.23 -2.55 7.98
C PHE A 28 -3.54 -1.99 6.59
N LEU A 29 -4.83 -1.89 6.26
CA LEU A 29 -5.32 -1.55 4.93
C LEU A 29 -6.31 -0.38 5.05
N PRO A 30 -5.91 0.85 4.68
CA PRO A 30 -6.85 1.95 4.58
C PRO A 30 -7.80 1.70 3.39
N ILE A 31 -9.08 1.56 3.67
CA ILE A 31 -10.14 1.31 2.68
C ILE A 31 -10.73 2.64 2.23
N ASN A 32 -11.04 2.73 0.93
CA ASN A 32 -11.68 3.88 0.33
C ASN A 32 -12.75 3.42 -0.70
N ASP A 33 -13.84 4.17 -0.78
CA ASP A 33 -15.01 3.88 -1.61
C ASP A 33 -14.86 4.31 -3.07
N CYS A 34 -13.69 4.77 -3.51
CA CYS A 34 -13.47 5.11 -4.91
C CYS A 34 -13.78 3.91 -5.84
N ARG A 35 -14.74 4.11 -6.74
CA ARG A 35 -15.20 3.09 -7.72
C ARG A 35 -14.55 3.22 -9.08
N ASN A 36 -14.10 4.43 -9.43
CA ASN A 36 -13.51 4.71 -10.73
C ASN A 36 -12.03 5.06 -10.58
N PRO A 37 -11.13 4.13 -10.91
CA PRO A 37 -9.68 4.35 -10.75
C PRO A 37 -9.13 5.45 -11.66
N SER A 38 -9.87 5.87 -12.71
CA SER A 38 -9.47 6.95 -13.61
C SER A 38 -9.71 8.35 -13.03
N ILE A 39 -10.46 8.47 -11.93
CA ILE A 39 -10.72 9.74 -11.25
C ILE A 39 -9.65 9.92 -10.17
N ALA A 40 -8.75 10.88 -10.38
CA ALA A 40 -7.80 11.29 -9.35
C ALA A 40 -8.55 11.77 -8.11
N GLU A 41 -8.03 11.43 -6.92
CA GLU A 41 -8.63 11.79 -5.63
C GLU A 41 -10.10 11.33 -5.47
N GLY A 42 -10.52 10.31 -6.22
CA GLY A 42 -11.86 9.74 -6.09
C GLY A 42 -12.09 9.06 -4.74
N GLY A 43 -13.37 8.86 -4.41
CA GLY A 43 -13.83 8.36 -3.11
C GLY A 43 -14.05 9.49 -2.10
N THR A 44 -15.03 9.33 -1.23
CA THR A 44 -15.44 10.34 -0.25
C THR A 44 -15.21 9.90 1.19
N HIS A 45 -15.01 8.59 1.41
CA HIS A 45 -14.93 8.04 2.75
C HIS A 45 -13.73 7.11 2.94
N TRP A 46 -13.16 7.15 4.15
CA TRP A 46 -12.03 6.31 4.55
C TRP A 46 -12.40 5.47 5.76
N SER A 47 -12.06 4.20 5.71
CA SER A 47 -12.17 3.28 6.85
C SER A 47 -10.91 2.42 6.95
N LEU A 48 -10.81 1.56 7.97
CA LEU A 48 -9.63 0.75 8.22
C LEU A 48 -9.98 -0.74 8.25
N LEU A 49 -9.26 -1.56 7.49
CA LEU A 49 -9.27 -3.01 7.62
C LEU A 49 -7.95 -3.47 8.23
N VAL A 50 -8.03 -4.26 9.30
CA VAL A 50 -6.87 -4.86 9.99
C VAL A 50 -6.97 -6.37 9.91
N VAL A 51 -5.97 -7.00 9.32
CA VAL A 51 -5.94 -8.45 9.10
C VAL A 51 -4.90 -9.07 10.01
N GLY A 52 -5.31 -10.05 10.84
CA GLY A 52 -4.41 -10.94 11.56
C GLY A 52 -4.12 -12.16 10.69
N VAL A 53 -2.88 -12.31 10.23
CA VAL A 53 -2.52 -13.32 9.21
C VAL A 53 -2.53 -14.73 9.80
N SER A 54 -1.98 -14.90 11.01
CA SER A 54 -1.98 -16.19 11.72
C SER A 54 -3.40 -16.67 12.03
N ASP A 55 -4.22 -15.75 12.51
CA ASP A 55 -5.56 -16.03 13.02
C ASP A 55 -6.61 -16.08 11.89
N ARG A 56 -6.22 -15.64 10.69
CA ARG A 56 -7.05 -15.57 9.48
C ARG A 56 -8.32 -14.75 9.69
N VAL A 57 -8.21 -13.67 10.44
CA VAL A 57 -9.31 -12.75 10.74
C VAL A 57 -9.08 -11.39 10.10
N ALA A 58 -10.17 -10.69 9.78
CA ALA A 58 -10.15 -9.36 9.20
C ALA A 58 -11.18 -8.48 9.91
N PHE A 59 -10.70 -7.51 10.68
CA PHE A 59 -11.51 -6.56 11.43
C PHE A 59 -11.64 -5.25 10.67
N HIS A 60 -12.88 -4.85 10.39
CA HIS A 60 -13.19 -3.58 9.74
C HIS A 60 -13.65 -2.54 10.77
N TYR A 61 -13.03 -1.36 10.73
CA TYR A 61 -13.33 -0.22 11.59
C TYR A 61 -13.80 0.94 10.72
N ASP A 62 -15.06 1.32 10.90
CA ASP A 62 -15.70 2.38 10.14
C ASP A 62 -16.27 3.44 11.09
N SER A 63 -15.81 4.69 10.94
CA SER A 63 -16.30 5.84 11.69
C SER A 63 -17.60 6.43 11.12
N LEU A 64 -18.06 5.94 9.96
CA LEU A 64 -19.35 6.22 9.36
C LEU A 64 -20.01 4.89 8.97
N SER A 65 -20.18 3.99 9.95
CA SER A 65 -20.73 2.67 9.66
C SER A 65 -22.16 2.76 9.13
N PRO A 66 -22.55 1.96 8.11
CA PRO A 66 -21.79 0.87 7.45
C PRO A 66 -21.17 1.27 6.10
N ALA A 67 -20.78 2.53 5.88
CA ALA A 67 -20.45 3.11 4.58
C ALA A 67 -19.47 2.28 3.73
N ASN A 68 -18.38 1.77 4.33
CA ASN A 68 -17.35 1.00 3.63
C ASN A 68 -17.41 -0.52 3.86
N CYS A 69 -18.45 -1.05 4.49
CA CYS A 69 -18.52 -2.49 4.81
C CYS A 69 -18.40 -3.40 3.58
N GLY A 70 -19.06 -3.03 2.47
CA GLY A 70 -18.96 -3.76 1.20
C GLY A 70 -17.55 -3.73 0.60
N GLU A 71 -16.95 -2.55 0.57
CA GLU A 71 -15.60 -2.32 0.04
C GLU A 71 -14.54 -3.09 0.84
N ALA A 72 -14.64 -3.04 2.17
CA ALA A 72 -13.74 -3.76 3.07
C ALA A 72 -13.89 -5.28 2.94
N ARG A 73 -15.12 -5.78 2.80
CA ARG A 73 -15.39 -7.20 2.59
C ARG A 73 -14.81 -7.70 1.27
N GLU A 74 -14.93 -6.92 0.19
CA GLU A 74 -14.33 -7.26 -1.10
C GLU A 74 -12.80 -7.32 -1.01
N VAL A 75 -12.18 -6.30 -0.43
CA VAL A 75 -10.72 -6.26 -0.23
C VAL A 75 -10.25 -7.44 0.63
N SER A 76 -10.99 -7.79 1.68
CA SER A 76 -10.71 -8.95 2.54
C SER A 76 -10.74 -10.26 1.76
N LYS A 77 -11.73 -10.46 0.89
CA LYS A 77 -11.81 -11.68 0.04
C LYS A 77 -10.61 -11.78 -0.90
N LYS A 78 -10.29 -10.67 -1.57
CA LYS A 78 -9.17 -10.63 -2.53
C LYS A 78 -7.82 -10.82 -1.85
N LEU A 79 -7.64 -10.28 -0.64
CA LEU A 79 -6.45 -10.53 0.16
C LEU A 79 -6.35 -12.00 0.59
N GLY A 80 -7.46 -12.63 0.95
CA GLY A 80 -7.47 -14.07 1.28
C GLY A 80 -6.97 -14.95 0.13
N VAL A 81 -7.32 -14.60 -1.12
CA VAL A 81 -6.77 -15.26 -2.32
C VAL A 81 -5.25 -15.12 -2.38
N LEU A 82 -4.72 -13.90 -2.18
CA LEU A 82 -3.27 -13.65 -2.16
C LEU A 82 -2.54 -14.38 -1.03
N LEU A 83 -3.17 -14.50 0.14
CA LEU A 83 -2.63 -15.21 1.30
C LEU A 83 -2.73 -16.74 1.15
N GLY A 84 -3.57 -17.23 0.23
CA GLY A 84 -3.81 -18.66 0.03
C GLY A 84 -4.81 -19.28 1.02
N PHE A 85 -5.58 -18.47 1.75
CA PHE A 85 -6.60 -18.94 2.68
C PHE A 85 -7.73 -17.90 2.88
N PRO A 86 -8.97 -18.34 3.17
CA PRO A 86 -10.06 -17.41 3.44
C PRO A 86 -9.85 -16.66 4.76
N LEU A 87 -10.27 -15.40 4.80
CA LEU A 87 -10.28 -14.57 5.99
C LEU A 87 -11.70 -14.50 6.57
N GLN A 88 -11.82 -14.68 7.89
CA GLN A 88 -13.05 -14.43 8.63
C GLN A 88 -13.23 -12.92 8.81
N PHE A 89 -14.22 -12.35 8.13
CA PHE A 89 -14.50 -10.93 8.16
C PHE A 89 -15.42 -10.56 9.32
N SER A 90 -15.05 -9.53 10.09
CA SER A 90 -15.85 -8.97 11.18
C SER A 90 -15.92 -7.45 11.04
N ASP A 91 -17.14 -6.94 10.88
CA ASP A 91 -17.42 -5.51 10.87
C ASP A 91 -17.66 -5.03 12.31
N LEU A 92 -16.82 -4.13 12.83
CA LEU A 92 -16.85 -3.74 14.23
C LEU A 92 -17.78 -2.55 14.44
N GLU A 93 -19.02 -2.87 14.80
CA GLU A 93 -20.09 -1.91 15.10
C GLU A 93 -19.77 -0.97 16.28
N ASP A 94 -18.84 -1.38 17.16
CA ASP A 94 -18.42 -0.60 18.33
C ASP A 94 -17.27 0.38 18.06
N THR A 95 -16.98 0.63 16.78
CA THR A 95 -16.00 1.63 16.35
C THR A 95 -16.48 3.04 16.72
N PRO A 96 -15.62 3.92 17.28
CA PRO A 96 -15.98 5.32 17.54
C PRO A 96 -16.42 6.05 16.27
N GLN A 97 -17.67 6.54 16.27
CA GLN A 97 -18.26 7.26 15.15
C GLN A 97 -17.77 8.71 15.10
N GLN A 98 -17.66 9.27 13.90
CA GLN A 98 -17.28 10.67 13.67
C GLN A 98 -18.49 11.61 13.76
N ASP A 99 -18.26 12.85 14.21
CA ASP A 99 -19.31 13.86 14.35
C ASP A 99 -19.49 14.75 13.09
N ASN A 100 -18.63 14.60 12.09
CA ASN A 100 -18.63 15.43 10.87
C ASN A 100 -18.31 14.62 9.61
N GLY A 101 -18.34 15.23 8.42
CA GLY A 101 -18.10 14.53 7.16
C GLY A 101 -16.64 14.40 6.70
N SER A 102 -15.64 14.88 7.45
CA SER A 102 -14.25 15.01 6.94
C SER A 102 -13.18 14.42 7.85
N ASP A 103 -13.54 13.92 9.04
CA ASP A 103 -12.62 13.33 10.01
C ASP A 103 -12.40 11.82 9.85
N CYS A 104 -13.04 11.16 8.87
CA CYS A 104 -12.88 9.72 8.62
C CYS A 104 -11.40 9.29 8.50
N GLY A 105 -10.59 10.04 7.75
CA GLY A 105 -9.14 9.80 7.64
C GLY A 105 -8.39 9.98 8.96
N VAL A 106 -8.85 10.88 9.84
CA VAL A 106 -8.28 11.07 11.18
C VAL A 106 -8.61 9.87 12.07
N HIS A 107 -9.84 9.35 11.99
CA HIS A 107 -10.27 8.15 12.70
C HIS A 107 -9.45 6.93 12.25
N VAL A 108 -9.18 6.78 10.96
CA VAL A 108 -8.30 5.72 10.43
C VAL A 108 -6.89 5.80 11.03
N CYS A 109 -6.25 6.97 11.01
CA CYS A 109 -4.92 7.15 11.58
C CYS A 109 -4.90 6.92 13.10
N TRP A 110 -5.93 7.40 13.80
CA TRP A 110 -6.11 7.17 15.23
C TRP A 110 -6.23 5.68 15.55
N ALA A 111 -7.12 4.96 14.88
CA ALA A 111 -7.36 3.54 15.11
C ALA A 111 -6.10 2.73 14.84
N MET A 112 -5.41 3.01 13.73
CA MET A 112 -4.13 2.37 13.39
C MET A 112 -3.09 2.58 14.49
N LYS A 113 -2.88 3.83 14.95
CA LYS A 113 -1.95 4.14 16.04
C LYS A 113 -2.35 3.44 17.34
N HIS A 114 -3.63 3.44 17.68
CA HIS A 114 -4.12 2.83 18.92
C HIS A 114 -3.93 1.32 18.91
N LEU A 115 -4.40 0.63 17.86
CA LEU A 115 -4.27 -0.82 17.71
C LEU A 115 -2.80 -1.24 17.68
N LEU A 116 -1.95 -0.55 16.91
CA LEU A 116 -0.54 -0.90 16.83
C LEU A 116 0.17 -0.72 18.17
N VAL A 117 0.11 0.49 18.76
CA VAL A 117 0.95 0.85 19.92
C VAL A 117 0.38 0.33 21.23
N LYS A 118 -0.95 0.34 21.40
CA LYS A 118 -1.59 0.00 22.69
C LYS A 118 -2.09 -1.43 22.76
N ARG A 119 -2.15 -2.14 21.64
CA ARG A 119 -2.64 -3.52 21.60
C ARG A 119 -1.55 -4.45 21.08
N LEU A 120 -1.23 -4.38 19.80
CA LEU A 120 -0.39 -5.38 19.14
C LEU A 120 1.08 -5.37 19.60
N LEU A 121 1.65 -4.19 19.87
CA LEU A 121 3.04 -4.08 20.38
C LEU A 121 3.14 -4.15 21.90
N ALA A 122 2.02 -4.04 22.62
CA ALA A 122 1.99 -4.01 24.08
C ALA A 122 1.79 -5.40 24.70
N VAL A 123 1.47 -6.40 23.88
CA VAL A 123 1.10 -7.75 24.31
C VAL A 123 2.13 -8.74 23.78
N GLU A 124 2.50 -9.72 24.62
CA GLU A 124 3.34 -10.84 24.20
C GLU A 124 2.64 -11.64 23.09
N ARG A 125 3.38 -12.15 22.11
CA ARG A 125 2.84 -12.75 20.87
C ARG A 125 1.77 -13.84 21.05
N GLU A 126 1.70 -14.48 22.21
CA GLU A 126 0.85 -15.64 22.47
C GLU A 126 -0.43 -15.31 23.27
N LYS A 127 -0.64 -14.04 23.65
CA LYS A 127 -1.82 -13.62 24.40
C LYS A 127 -2.86 -13.01 23.49
N GLU A 128 -4.13 -13.31 23.76
CA GLU A 128 -5.25 -12.72 23.04
C GLU A 128 -5.26 -11.20 23.17
N VAL A 129 -5.56 -10.53 22.06
CA VAL A 129 -5.61 -9.08 21.98
C VAL A 129 -7.05 -8.63 21.73
N GLN A 130 -7.58 -7.79 22.63
CA GLN A 130 -8.89 -7.19 22.41
C GLN A 130 -8.84 -6.16 21.28
N MET A 131 -9.51 -6.46 20.17
CA MET A 131 -9.56 -5.62 18.96
C MET A 131 -10.69 -4.58 18.97
N SER A 132 -11.69 -4.74 19.85
CA SER A 132 -12.76 -3.76 20.06
C SER A 132 -12.24 -2.37 20.48
N LEU A 133 -12.86 -1.33 19.91
CA LEU A 133 -12.62 0.08 20.25
C LEU A 133 -13.79 0.69 21.04
N ARG A 134 -14.67 -0.15 21.59
CA ARG A 134 -15.81 0.28 22.41
C ARG A 134 -15.38 1.22 23.53
N GLY A 135 -16.15 2.29 23.70
CA GLY A 135 -15.93 3.28 24.77
C GLY A 135 -14.70 4.16 24.60
N LYS A 136 -13.97 4.03 23.48
CA LYS A 136 -12.93 4.99 23.11
C LYS A 136 -13.57 6.22 22.47
N ARG A 137 -12.91 7.37 22.62
CA ARG A 137 -13.28 8.62 21.95
C ARG A 137 -12.08 9.16 21.19
N VAL A 138 -12.37 9.82 20.07
CA VAL A 138 -11.36 10.40 19.20
C VAL A 138 -11.39 11.92 19.36
N ASP A 139 -10.29 12.51 19.82
CA ASP A 139 -10.09 13.96 19.71
C ASP A 139 -9.50 14.25 18.32
N ALA A 140 -10.39 14.37 17.32
CA ALA A 140 -9.97 14.55 15.93
C ALA A 140 -9.17 15.85 15.73
N THR A 141 -9.53 16.93 16.45
CA THR A 141 -8.80 18.21 16.37
C THR A 141 -7.39 18.07 16.92
N GLY A 142 -7.22 17.42 18.08
CA GLY A 142 -5.91 17.13 18.65
C GLY A 142 -5.07 16.26 17.72
N TYR A 143 -5.65 15.21 17.14
CA TYR A 143 -4.97 14.31 16.21
C TYR A 143 -4.54 15.01 14.91
N ARG A 144 -5.39 15.89 14.34
CA ARG A 144 -5.00 16.73 13.18
C ARG A 144 -3.78 17.58 13.48
N LYS A 145 -3.75 18.24 14.66
CA LYS A 145 -2.60 19.05 15.10
C LYS A 145 -1.35 18.19 15.29
N GLU A 146 -1.49 16.98 15.83
CA GLU A 146 -0.39 16.04 15.99
C GLU A 146 0.19 15.62 14.63
N MET A 147 -0.67 15.16 13.72
CA MET A 147 -0.29 14.75 12.37
C MET A 147 0.41 15.88 11.61
N PHE A 148 -0.13 17.10 11.68
CA PHE A 148 0.50 18.27 11.07
C PHE A 148 1.91 18.50 11.61
N LYS A 149 2.11 18.44 12.93
CA LYS A 149 3.44 18.57 13.55
C LYS A 149 4.41 17.48 13.09
N ILE A 150 3.94 16.23 12.93
CA ILE A 150 4.75 15.12 12.42
C ILE A 150 5.19 15.41 10.98
N CYS A 151 4.24 15.76 10.10
CA CYS A 151 4.53 16.08 8.70
C CYS A 151 5.53 17.24 8.57
N GLU A 152 5.31 18.33 9.32
CA GLU A 152 6.22 19.47 9.34
C GLU A 152 7.61 19.10 9.88
N GLY A 153 7.68 18.26 10.90
CA GLY A 153 8.94 17.74 11.43
C GLY A 153 9.71 16.91 10.41
N LEU A 154 9.01 16.04 9.68
CA LEU A 154 9.60 15.23 8.60
C LEU A 154 10.07 16.10 7.44
N ARG A 155 9.26 17.08 7.02
CA ARG A 155 9.63 18.06 5.98
C ARG A 155 10.91 18.81 6.35
N LYS A 156 10.99 19.35 7.56
CA LYS A 156 12.19 20.06 8.05
C LYS A 156 13.42 19.15 8.09
N LYS A 157 13.28 17.89 8.52
CA LYS A 157 14.38 16.91 8.51
C LYS A 157 14.85 16.60 7.08
N ALA A 158 13.91 16.44 6.14
CA ALA A 158 14.23 16.21 4.73
C ALA A 158 14.99 17.40 4.14
N SER A 159 14.50 18.64 4.32
CA SER A 159 15.18 19.85 3.82
C SER A 159 16.61 19.99 4.37
N ARG A 160 16.85 19.65 5.64
CA ARG A 160 18.20 19.66 6.22
C ARG A 160 19.12 18.61 5.61
N ARG A 161 18.59 17.42 5.28
CA ARG A 161 19.37 16.36 4.60
C ARG A 161 19.72 16.77 3.18
N LEU A 162 18.76 17.33 2.43
CA LEU A 162 18.97 17.81 1.06
C LEU A 162 19.98 18.97 1.00
N GLY A 163 19.99 19.84 2.01
CA GLY A 163 20.95 20.94 2.13
C GLY A 163 22.29 20.56 2.77
N SER A 164 22.52 19.29 3.12
CA SER A 164 23.80 18.85 3.69
C SER A 164 24.83 18.65 2.57
N PRO A 165 26.04 19.27 2.66
CA PRO A 165 27.10 19.08 1.66
C PRO A 165 27.44 17.61 1.45
N MET A 166 27.42 16.81 2.52
CA MET A 166 27.65 15.36 2.48
C MET A 166 26.59 14.60 1.66
N TRP A 167 25.33 15.01 1.69
CA TRP A 167 24.27 14.35 0.92
C TRP A 167 24.35 14.68 -0.58
N ILE A 168 24.74 15.91 -0.91
CA ILE A 168 25.03 16.32 -2.29
C ILE A 168 26.22 15.52 -2.83
N ILE A 169 27.31 15.43 -2.07
CA ILE A 169 28.50 14.66 -2.45
C ILE A 169 28.16 13.18 -2.64
N ILE A 170 27.40 12.57 -1.73
CA ILE A 170 26.98 11.17 -1.85
C ILE A 170 26.09 10.96 -3.09
N ASN A 171 25.13 11.83 -3.38
CA ASN A 171 24.32 11.70 -4.60
C ASN A 171 25.11 11.91 -5.88
N VAL A 172 26.04 12.87 -5.90
CA VAL A 172 26.93 13.10 -7.05
C VAL A 172 27.85 11.89 -7.27
N LEU A 173 28.39 11.29 -6.20
CA LEU A 173 29.22 10.08 -6.31
C LEU A 173 28.42 8.84 -6.75
N LEU A 174 27.18 8.70 -6.28
CA LEU A 174 26.28 7.61 -6.69
C LEU A 174 25.83 7.74 -8.15
N THR A 175 25.51 8.96 -8.63
CA THR A 175 25.14 9.18 -10.04
C THR A 175 26.33 9.04 -10.98
N LEU A 176 27.53 9.46 -10.58
CA LEU A 176 28.76 9.28 -11.37
C LEU A 176 29.15 7.80 -11.49
N SER A 177 28.94 6.98 -10.46
CA SER A 177 29.20 5.54 -10.52
C SER A 177 28.26 4.81 -11.49
N THR A 178 27.03 5.31 -11.69
CA THR A 178 26.09 4.75 -12.67
C THR A 178 26.35 5.21 -14.11
N CYS A 179 27.05 6.32 -14.33
CA CYS A 179 27.38 6.83 -15.67
C CYS A 179 28.69 6.26 -16.27
N GLY A 180 29.48 5.50 -15.51
CA GLY A 180 30.82 5.03 -15.92
C GLY A 180 30.87 3.76 -16.78
N ILE A 181 29.75 3.12 -17.13
CA ILE A 181 29.73 1.84 -17.86
C ILE A 181 29.13 1.99 -19.27
N TYR A 182 29.58 2.96 -20.07
CA TYR A 182 29.41 2.90 -21.54
C TYR A 182 30.55 3.69 -22.20
N SER A 183 31.74 3.09 -22.27
CA SER A 183 32.77 3.50 -23.22
C SER A 183 33.18 2.28 -24.03
N THR A 184 32.64 2.14 -25.23
CA THR A 184 33.18 1.26 -26.26
C THR A 184 33.68 2.10 -27.43
N SER A 185 34.98 1.98 -27.68
CA SER A 185 35.78 2.54 -28.76
C SER A 185 35.14 2.40 -30.15
N PRO A 186 35.38 3.33 -31.11
CA PRO A 186 34.86 3.22 -32.46
C PRO A 186 35.71 2.25 -33.30
N ARG A 187 35.04 1.39 -34.08
CA ARG A 187 35.69 0.60 -35.15
C ARG A 187 34.93 0.83 -36.45
N THR A 188 35.60 1.53 -37.37
CA THR A 188 35.16 1.78 -38.74
C THR A 188 35.34 0.53 -39.59
N SER A 189 34.34 0.16 -40.41
CA SER A 189 34.54 -0.64 -41.61
C SER A 189 33.33 -0.44 -42.54
N LYS A 190 33.60 0.11 -43.73
CA LYS A 190 32.74 0.09 -44.90
C LYS A 190 32.86 -1.29 -45.58
N HIS A 191 31.77 -1.85 -46.07
CA HIS A 191 31.77 -2.54 -47.36
C HIS A 191 30.35 -2.74 -47.93
N ASP A 192 30.20 -2.31 -49.18
CA ASP A 192 29.03 -2.44 -50.06
C ASP A 192 28.81 -3.88 -50.57
N GLY A 193 27.57 -4.21 -50.94
CA GLY A 193 27.29 -4.96 -52.17
C GLY A 193 26.55 -6.30 -52.07
N LYS A 194 25.32 -6.30 -52.61
CA LYS A 194 24.63 -7.34 -53.42
C LYS A 194 24.43 -8.75 -52.85
N ASP A 195 23.16 -9.18 -52.72
CA ASP A 195 22.51 -10.10 -53.68
C ASP A 195 21.10 -10.54 -53.21
N SER A 196 20.17 -10.63 -54.17
CA SER A 196 18.77 -11.08 -54.01
C SER A 196 18.63 -12.59 -54.30
N PRO A 197 17.50 -13.24 -53.95
CA PRO A 197 17.43 -14.66 -53.57
C PRO A 197 16.98 -15.60 -54.70
N PRO A 198 16.91 -16.93 -54.46
CA PRO A 198 16.04 -17.80 -55.23
C PRO A 198 15.01 -18.61 -54.41
N ARG A 199 13.83 -18.79 -55.03
CA ARG A 199 12.77 -19.79 -54.78
C ARG A 199 13.00 -21.03 -55.66
N ILE A 200 12.44 -22.19 -55.27
CA ILE A 200 11.91 -23.36 -56.05
C ILE A 200 11.50 -24.41 -54.97
N GLY A 201 10.26 -24.96 -54.87
CA GLY A 201 9.57 -25.97 -55.71
C GLY A 201 10.23 -27.36 -55.55
N ASP A 202 9.64 -28.54 -55.28
CA ASP A 202 8.34 -29.11 -55.64
C ASP A 202 8.19 -30.58 -55.09
N VAL A 203 6.93 -31.08 -54.89
CA VAL A 203 6.39 -32.44 -55.29
C VAL A 203 6.82 -33.69 -54.46
N GLN A 204 6.04 -34.69 -54.01
CA GLN A 204 4.71 -35.36 -54.28
C GLN A 204 4.45 -36.41 -53.14
N PRO A 205 3.41 -37.30 -53.16
CA PRO A 205 2.23 -37.43 -54.02
C PRO A 205 0.87 -37.25 -53.33
#